data_AF-R6DXX5-F1
#
_entry.id   AF-R6DXX5-F1
#
_cell.length_a   1.000
_cell.length_b   1.000
_cell.length_c   1.000
_cell.angle_alpha   90.00
_cell.angle_beta   90.00
_cell.angle_gamma   90.00
#
_symmetry.space_group_name_H-M   'P 1'
#
loop_
_entity.id
_entity.type
_entity.pdbx_description
1 polymer ?
#
loop_
_entity_poly.entity_id
_entity_poly.type
_entity_poly.pdbx_seq_one_letter_code
_entity_poly.pdbx_strand_id
1 'polypeptide(L)'
;MEYRTIAKASSDEFVEKKSRFIGYIKPVATQDEAVAFINEIKSKHWDATHNVYAYVLRDGQIRRYSDDGEPQGTAGIPVLDVLVKENLTDCVVVATRYFGGTLLGTGGLVRAYSHTAKIAVEAGGIVTMKLCKVLKVCCDYNFYGRLNSLIPECGGVIDDTDFADTVTVTFKMPTDDVDNFEKKLVNLSFGKLKSEEIGEAFEAMP
;
A
#
# COMPACT_ATOMS: atom_id res chain seq x y z
N MET A 1 3.06 10.19 -11.16
CA MET A 1 3.74 9.87 -9.88
C MET A 1 3.22 8.54 -9.37
N GLU A 2 4.10 7.67 -8.85
CA GLU A 2 3.70 6.38 -8.28
C GLU A 2 4.55 6.00 -7.07
N TYR A 3 4.03 5.10 -6.22
CA TYR A 3 4.75 4.54 -5.08
C TYR A 3 4.27 3.12 -4.78
N ARG A 4 5.07 2.35 -4.04
CA ARG A 4 4.69 1.00 -3.60
C ARG A 4 4.37 0.99 -2.11
N THR A 5 3.28 0.34 -1.75
CA THR A 5 2.85 0.14 -0.36
C THR A 5 2.22 -1.24 -0.21
N ILE A 6 1.55 -1.47 0.92
CA ILE A 6 0.89 -2.72 1.27
C ILE A 6 -0.62 -2.58 1.09
N ALA A 7 -1.26 -3.59 0.51
CA ALA A 7 -2.69 -3.53 0.18
C ALA A 7 -3.58 -3.50 1.44
N LYS A 8 -3.21 -4.28 2.46
CA LYS A 8 -4.04 -4.48 3.64
C LYS A 8 -3.22 -4.86 4.86
N ALA A 9 -3.81 -4.67 6.04
CA ALA A 9 -3.25 -5.20 7.26
C ALA A 9 -3.23 -6.74 7.22
N SER A 10 -2.08 -7.33 7.54
CA SER A 10 -1.85 -8.78 7.49
C SER A 10 -0.82 -9.20 8.53
N SER A 11 -0.74 -10.51 8.78
CA SER A 11 0.30 -11.09 9.61
C SER A 11 0.66 -12.50 9.16
N ASP A 12 1.89 -12.90 9.44
CA ASP A 12 2.34 -14.29 9.30
C ASP A 12 3.37 -14.62 10.39
N GLU A 13 3.59 -15.91 10.68
CA GLU A 13 4.49 -16.35 11.74
C GLU A 13 5.32 -17.58 11.39
N PHE A 14 6.46 -17.71 12.07
CA PHE A 14 7.29 -18.90 12.00
C PHE A 14 8.00 -19.16 13.34
N VAL A 15 8.60 -20.35 13.45
CA VAL A 15 9.37 -20.75 14.63
C VAL A 15 10.80 -21.11 14.22
N GLU A 16 11.79 -20.51 14.88
CA GLU A 16 13.21 -20.83 14.72
C GLU A 16 13.85 -21.06 16.08
N LYS A 17 14.52 -22.21 16.25
CA LYS A 17 15.17 -22.59 17.53
C LYS A 17 14.24 -22.39 18.74
N LYS A 18 12.99 -22.86 18.61
CA LYS A 18 11.90 -22.74 19.59
C LYS A 18 11.42 -21.30 19.86
N SER A 19 12.06 -20.28 19.29
CA SER A 19 11.57 -18.90 19.37
C SER A 19 10.50 -18.69 18.31
N ARG A 20 9.35 -18.14 18.69
CA ARG A 20 8.27 -17.79 17.75
C ARG A 20 8.42 -16.35 17.32
N PHE A 21 8.34 -16.10 16.03
CA PHE A 21 8.38 -14.78 15.42
C PHE A 21 7.08 -14.55 14.65
N ILE A 22 6.42 -13.43 14.92
CA ILE A 22 5.17 -13.02 14.29
C ILE A 22 5.42 -11.67 13.64
N GLY A 23 5.24 -11.58 12.33
CA GLY A 23 5.34 -10.34 11.59
C GLY A 23 3.95 -9.79 11.33
N TYR A 24 3.69 -8.58 11.80
CA TYR A 24 2.49 -7.80 11.51
C TYR A 24 2.85 -6.68 10.55
N ILE A 25 2.01 -6.42 9.55
CA ILE A 25 2.16 -5.28 8.63
C ILE A 25 0.84 -4.56 8.43
N LYS A 26 0.88 -3.25 8.23
CA LYS A 26 -0.29 -2.43 7.94
C LYS A 26 0.08 -1.23 7.07
N PRO A 27 -0.72 -0.87 6.05
CA PRO A 27 -0.60 0.42 5.38
C PRO A 27 -0.98 1.56 6.33
N VAL A 28 -0.17 2.61 6.37
CA VAL A 28 -0.36 3.78 7.23
C VAL A 28 0.09 5.04 6.49
N ALA A 29 -0.69 6.11 6.55
CA ALA A 29 -0.37 7.37 5.90
C ALA A 29 0.39 8.33 6.81
N THR A 30 0.28 8.16 8.13
CA THR A 30 0.80 9.11 9.12
C THR A 30 1.62 8.43 10.22
N GLN A 31 2.45 9.23 10.90
CA GLN A 31 3.17 8.76 12.07
C GLN A 31 2.22 8.34 13.20
N ASP A 32 1.10 9.04 13.38
CA ASP A 32 0.13 8.72 14.41
C ASP A 32 -0.54 7.36 14.16
N GLU A 33 -0.89 7.05 12.90
CA GLU A 33 -1.38 5.72 12.52
C GLU A 33 -0.34 4.62 12.75
N ALA A 34 0.93 4.88 12.41
CA ALA A 34 2.02 3.94 12.65
C ALA A 34 2.19 3.65 14.15
N VAL A 35 2.22 4.70 14.98
CA VAL A 35 2.34 4.60 16.44
C VAL A 35 1.13 3.92 17.07
N ALA A 36 -0.08 4.22 16.59
CA ALA A 36 -1.30 3.56 17.04
C ALA A 36 -1.24 2.04 16.79
N PHE A 37 -0.82 1.63 15.60
CA PHE A 37 -0.67 0.21 15.27
C PHE A 37 0.44 -0.47 16.10
N ILE A 38 1.58 0.20 16.31
CA ILE A 38 2.64 -0.32 17.19
C ILE A 38 2.10 -0.59 18.60
N ASN A 39 1.35 0.35 19.16
CA ASN A 39 0.76 0.22 20.49
C ASN A 39 -0.33 -0.86 20.55
N GLU A 40 -1.13 -1.01 19.49
CA GLU A 40 -2.11 -2.08 19.35
C GLU A 40 -1.42 -3.46 19.46
N ILE A 41 -0.35 -3.69 18.66
CA ILE A 41 0.37 -4.97 18.67
C ILE A 41 1.12 -5.18 19.99
N LYS A 42 1.74 -4.13 20.56
CA LYS A 42 2.37 -4.21 21.89
C LYS A 42 1.37 -4.58 22.98
N SER A 43 0.15 -4.06 22.93
CA SER A 43 -0.91 -4.40 23.89
C SER A 43 -1.41 -5.83 23.69
N LYS A 44 -1.56 -6.27 22.43
CA LYS A 44 -1.92 -7.65 22.07
C LYS A 44 -0.88 -8.66 22.54
N HIS A 45 0.40 -8.29 22.49
CA HIS A 45 1.56 -9.12 22.84
C HIS A 45 2.36 -8.51 23.99
N TRP A 46 1.66 -8.15 25.06
CA TRP A 46 2.26 -7.52 26.25
C TRP A 46 3.26 -8.43 26.97
N ASP A 47 3.13 -9.75 26.80
CA ASP A 47 3.96 -10.79 27.38
C ASP A 47 5.07 -11.29 26.44
N ALA A 48 5.17 -10.72 25.23
CA ALA A 48 6.24 -11.05 24.30
C ALA A 48 7.60 -10.58 24.82
N THR A 49 8.66 -11.26 24.39
CA THR A 49 10.03 -10.90 24.76
C THR A 49 10.44 -9.57 24.14
N HIS A 50 10.10 -9.36 22.86
CA HIS A 50 10.34 -8.11 22.13
C HIS A 50 9.23 -7.86 21.11
N ASN A 51 8.87 -6.59 20.92
CA ASN A 51 8.00 -6.06 19.88
C ASN A 51 8.78 -5.02 19.06
N VAL A 52 9.68 -5.53 18.23
CA VAL A 52 10.53 -4.77 17.31
C VAL A 52 9.66 -4.14 16.24
N TYR A 53 9.95 -2.92 15.81
CA TYR A 53 9.17 -2.29 14.74
C TYR A 53 10.04 -1.52 13.76
N ALA A 54 9.51 -1.31 12.56
CA ALA A 54 9.97 -0.31 11.62
C ALA A 54 8.80 0.26 10.82
N TYR A 55 8.90 1.51 10.39
CA TYR A 55 7.95 2.10 9.46
C TYR A 55 8.63 3.08 8.51
N VAL A 56 8.04 3.21 7.32
CA VAL A 56 8.46 4.13 6.27
C VAL A 56 7.24 4.95 5.85
N LEU A 57 7.37 6.26 5.78
CA LEU A 57 6.34 7.19 5.31
C LEU A 57 6.89 8.04 4.17
N ARG A 58 6.07 8.30 3.15
CA ARG A 58 6.43 9.20 2.04
C ARG A 58 6.53 10.62 2.53
N ASP A 59 5.54 11.03 3.32
CA ASP A 59 5.52 12.37 3.89
C ASP A 59 6.71 12.55 4.82
N GLY A 60 7.45 13.63 4.61
CA GLY A 60 8.72 13.90 5.28
C GLY A 60 9.85 12.88 5.05
N GLN A 61 9.68 11.90 4.14
CA GLN A 61 10.63 10.82 3.88
C GLN A 61 11.08 10.07 5.15
N ILE A 62 10.13 9.86 6.08
CA ILE A 62 10.43 9.36 7.41
C ILE A 62 10.73 7.86 7.36
N ARG A 63 11.83 7.48 8.03
CA ARG A 63 12.17 6.08 8.33
C ARG A 63 12.47 5.95 9.80
N ARG A 64 11.80 5.02 10.49
CA ARG A 64 11.97 4.79 11.92
C ARG A 64 12.02 3.31 12.21
N TYR A 65 12.75 2.94 13.25
CA TYR A 65 12.85 1.58 13.73
C TYR A 65 13.15 1.56 15.24
N SER A 66 12.96 0.40 15.86
CA SER A 66 13.38 0.12 17.23
C SER A 66 13.75 -1.35 17.36
N ASP A 67 14.85 -1.64 18.05
CA ASP A 67 15.25 -3.00 18.42
C ASP A 67 14.49 -3.54 19.65
N ASP A 68 13.69 -2.72 20.34
CA ASP A 68 12.84 -3.09 21.49
C ASP A 68 13.54 -3.97 22.56
N GLY A 69 14.82 -3.72 22.83
CA GLY A 69 15.62 -4.45 23.81
C GLY A 69 16.45 -5.62 23.25
N GLU A 70 16.31 -5.94 21.96
CA GLU A 70 17.28 -6.79 21.26
C GLU A 70 18.65 -6.09 21.18
N PRO A 71 19.74 -6.84 20.95
CA PRO A 71 21.04 -6.25 20.70
C PRO A 71 20.97 -5.23 19.56
N GLN A 72 21.62 -4.08 19.77
CA GLN A 72 21.52 -2.92 18.89
C GLN A 72 21.80 -3.28 17.42
N GLY A 73 20.90 -2.88 16.53
CA GLY A 73 21.00 -3.07 15.09
C GLY A 73 20.76 -4.51 14.61
N THR A 74 20.39 -5.44 15.49
CA THR A 74 20.16 -6.84 15.12
C THR A 74 18.71 -7.18 14.80
N ALA A 75 17.78 -6.24 14.99
CA ALA A 75 16.36 -6.48 14.79
C ALA A 75 15.66 -5.38 13.98
N GLY A 76 15.59 -4.15 14.50
CA GLY A 76 14.86 -3.04 13.88
C GLY A 76 15.43 -2.62 12.53
N ILE A 77 16.78 -2.59 12.41
CA ILE A 77 17.45 -2.31 11.12
C ILE A 77 17.12 -3.38 10.08
N PRO A 78 17.28 -4.70 10.36
CA PRO A 78 16.85 -5.76 9.47
C PRO A 78 15.38 -5.67 8.99
N VAL A 79 14.45 -5.31 9.88
CA VAL A 79 13.04 -5.10 9.51
C VAL A 79 12.89 -3.91 8.56
N LEU A 80 13.53 -2.77 8.88
CA LEU A 80 13.51 -1.59 8.03
C LEU A 80 14.13 -1.84 6.65
N ASP A 81 15.24 -2.56 6.60
CA ASP A 81 15.96 -2.89 5.37
C ASP A 81 15.09 -3.67 4.39
N VAL A 82 14.19 -4.53 4.87
CA VAL A 82 13.25 -5.24 4.01
C VAL A 82 12.28 -4.27 3.34
N LEU A 83 11.71 -3.33 4.09
CA LEU A 83 10.81 -2.31 3.53
C LEU A 83 11.53 -1.45 2.48
N VAL A 84 12.76 -1.02 2.77
CA VAL A 84 13.57 -0.20 1.86
C VAL A 84 13.95 -0.98 0.59
N LYS A 85 14.40 -2.24 0.71
CA LYS A 85 14.76 -3.08 -0.44
C LYS A 85 13.58 -3.37 -1.36
N GLU A 86 12.38 -3.50 -0.79
CA GLU A 86 11.14 -3.68 -1.55
C GLU A 86 10.58 -2.35 -2.10
N ASN A 87 11.28 -1.22 -1.88
CA ASN A 87 10.83 0.13 -2.25
C ASN A 87 9.45 0.49 -1.66
N LEU A 88 9.15 -0.02 -0.46
CA LEU A 88 7.89 0.21 0.22
C LEU A 88 7.91 1.51 1.02
N THR A 89 6.74 2.13 1.10
CA THR A 89 6.47 3.32 1.87
C THR A 89 5.02 3.33 2.34
N ASP A 90 4.67 4.24 3.24
CA ASP A 90 3.35 4.34 3.88
C ASP A 90 2.92 3.01 4.52
N CYS A 91 3.85 2.40 5.25
CA CYS A 91 3.60 1.13 5.92
C CYS A 91 4.42 1.00 7.21
N VAL A 92 3.89 0.20 8.12
CA VAL A 92 4.50 -0.13 9.41
C VAL A 92 4.55 -1.65 9.57
N VAL A 93 5.66 -2.15 10.09
CA VAL A 93 5.86 -3.54 10.49
C VAL A 93 6.14 -3.61 11.99
N VAL A 94 5.51 -4.56 12.67
CA VAL A 94 5.84 -4.97 14.04
C VAL A 94 6.21 -6.45 14.03
N ALA A 95 7.45 -6.76 14.39
CA ALA A 95 7.98 -8.10 14.57
C ALA A 95 7.97 -8.48 16.05
N THR A 96 7.00 -9.30 16.43
CA THR A 96 6.84 -9.81 17.79
C THR A 96 7.65 -11.10 17.95
N ARG A 97 8.47 -11.18 19.01
CA ARG A 97 9.26 -12.35 19.33
C ARG A 97 8.90 -12.90 20.70
N TYR A 98 8.66 -14.21 20.76
CA TYR A 98 8.62 -15.00 22.00
C TYR A 98 9.89 -15.86 22.08
N PHE A 99 10.72 -15.66 23.10
CA PHE A 99 11.98 -16.39 23.26
C PHE A 99 11.76 -17.86 23.63
N GLY A 100 12.42 -18.76 22.88
CA GLY A 100 12.28 -20.21 23.03
C GLY A 100 13.29 -20.90 23.94
N GLY A 101 14.09 -20.16 24.71
CA GLY A 101 15.12 -20.73 25.58
C GLY A 101 16.44 -21.10 24.87
N THR A 102 16.56 -20.89 23.56
CA THR A 102 17.82 -21.11 22.80
C THR A 102 18.22 -19.84 22.06
N LEU A 103 19.46 -19.38 22.29
CA LEU A 103 19.99 -18.17 21.65
C LEU A 103 20.20 -18.38 20.14
N LEU A 104 19.85 -17.37 19.35
CA LEU A 104 20.07 -17.36 17.90
C LEU A 104 21.46 -16.82 17.53
N GLY A 105 22.07 -16.00 18.40
CA GLY A 105 23.27 -15.20 18.09
C GLY A 105 22.98 -14.03 17.14
N THR A 106 23.90 -13.08 17.03
CA THR A 106 23.74 -11.84 16.25
C THR A 106 23.29 -12.10 14.80
N GLY A 107 23.99 -12.96 14.06
CA GLY A 107 23.64 -13.28 12.68
C GLY A 107 22.37 -14.14 12.55
N GLY A 108 21.94 -14.82 13.62
CA GLY A 108 20.66 -15.51 13.66
C GLY A 108 19.50 -14.52 13.82
N LEU A 109 19.62 -13.55 14.74
CA LEU A 109 18.61 -12.51 14.95
C LEU A 109 18.38 -11.68 13.68
N VAL A 110 19.46 -11.21 13.05
CA VAL A 110 19.38 -10.42 11.82
C VAL A 110 18.59 -11.16 10.73
N ARG A 111 18.86 -12.46 10.55
CA ARG A 111 18.13 -13.29 9.58
C ARG A 111 16.67 -13.52 9.99
N ALA A 112 16.42 -13.83 11.26
CA ALA A 112 15.06 -14.08 11.76
C ALA A 112 14.17 -12.83 11.61
N TYR A 113 14.66 -11.65 12.00
CA TYR A 113 13.91 -10.39 11.87
C TYR A 113 13.71 -9.96 10.42
N SER A 114 14.73 -10.14 9.57
CA SER A 114 14.56 -9.93 8.12
C SER A 114 13.47 -10.85 7.55
N HIS A 115 13.49 -12.13 7.93
CA HIS A 115 12.49 -13.09 7.47
C HIS A 115 11.10 -12.75 7.99
N THR A 116 10.98 -12.35 9.26
CA THR A 116 9.72 -11.91 9.88
C THR A 116 9.08 -10.76 9.11
N ALA A 117 9.87 -9.75 8.75
CA ALA A 117 9.39 -8.63 7.93
C ALA A 117 8.97 -9.09 6.53
N LYS A 118 9.75 -10.00 5.91
CA LYS A 118 9.49 -10.49 4.55
C LYS A 118 8.18 -11.25 4.45
N ILE A 119 7.90 -12.19 5.36
CA ILE A 119 6.64 -12.95 5.35
C ILE A 119 5.43 -12.05 5.63
N ALA A 120 5.59 -11.04 6.50
CA ALA A 120 4.54 -10.05 6.74
C ALA A 120 4.22 -9.23 5.48
N VAL A 121 5.26 -8.75 4.78
CA VAL A 121 5.13 -8.05 3.49
C VAL A 121 4.42 -8.90 2.44
N GLU A 122 4.80 -10.18 2.33
CA GLU A 122 4.18 -11.12 1.39
C GLU A 122 2.70 -11.34 1.73
N ALA A 123 2.36 -11.53 3.01
CA ALA A 123 0.98 -11.67 3.47
C ALA A 123 0.15 -10.38 3.28
N GLY A 124 0.80 -9.21 3.38
CA GLY A 124 0.18 -7.90 3.16
C GLY A 124 -0.18 -7.62 1.70
N GLY A 125 0.58 -8.21 0.77
CA GLY A 125 0.46 -7.97 -0.67
C GLY A 125 0.97 -6.59 -1.07
N ILE A 126 1.98 -6.53 -1.93
CA ILE A 126 2.51 -5.24 -2.41
C ILE A 126 1.61 -4.69 -3.52
N VAL A 127 1.26 -3.41 -3.43
CA VAL A 127 0.52 -2.68 -4.47
C VAL A 127 1.28 -1.45 -4.93
N THR A 128 1.14 -1.11 -6.20
CA THR A 128 1.63 0.15 -6.77
C THR A 128 0.48 1.13 -6.87
N MET A 129 0.62 2.25 -6.18
CA MET A 129 -0.35 3.32 -6.13
C MET A 129 0.06 4.40 -7.14
N LYS A 130 -0.82 4.71 -8.09
CA LYS A 130 -0.57 5.72 -9.13
C LYS A 130 -1.43 6.96 -8.89
N LEU A 131 -0.86 8.14 -9.15
CA LEU A 131 -1.61 9.38 -9.13
C LEU A 131 -2.60 9.39 -10.31
N CYS A 132 -3.87 9.32 -9.97
CA CYS A 132 -4.98 9.28 -10.90
C CYS A 132 -5.77 10.59 -10.84
N LYS A 133 -6.24 11.01 -12.00
CA LYS A 133 -7.23 12.06 -12.17
C LYS A 133 -8.60 11.45 -11.99
N VAL A 134 -9.45 12.11 -11.20
CA VAL A 134 -10.87 11.79 -11.10
C VAL A 134 -11.56 12.61 -12.18
N LEU A 135 -12.09 11.93 -13.18
CA LEU A 135 -12.67 12.53 -14.37
C LEU A 135 -14.16 12.20 -14.43
N LYS A 136 -14.91 13.11 -15.03
CA LYS A 136 -16.35 12.99 -15.28
C LYS A 136 -16.64 13.27 -16.74
N VAL A 137 -17.47 12.43 -17.37
CA VAL A 137 -18.00 12.67 -18.72
C VAL A 137 -19.51 12.55 -18.69
N CYS A 138 -20.19 13.60 -19.14
CA CYS A 138 -21.63 13.60 -19.37
C CYS A 138 -21.91 13.34 -20.85
N CYS A 139 -22.74 12.34 -21.17
CA CYS A 139 -23.03 11.95 -22.54
C CYS A 139 -24.46 11.44 -22.73
N ASP A 140 -24.95 11.47 -23.97
CA ASP A 140 -26.20 10.80 -24.32
C ASP A 140 -26.03 9.27 -24.26
N TYR A 141 -27.14 8.55 -24.06
CA TYR A 141 -27.18 7.08 -24.05
C TYR A 141 -26.55 6.43 -25.31
N ASN A 142 -26.55 7.12 -26.46
CA ASN A 142 -25.92 6.67 -27.72
C ASN A 142 -24.38 6.59 -27.66
N PHE A 143 -23.76 7.28 -26.71
CA PHE A 143 -22.31 7.27 -26.49
C PHE A 143 -21.92 6.41 -25.30
N TYR A 144 -22.82 6.23 -24.32
CA TYR A 144 -22.54 5.51 -23.07
C TYR A 144 -21.86 4.15 -23.30
N GLY A 145 -22.42 3.28 -24.15
CA GLY A 145 -21.84 1.96 -24.40
C GLY A 145 -20.40 2.00 -24.92
N ARG A 146 -20.09 2.97 -25.78
CA ARG A 146 -18.73 3.14 -26.32
C ARG A 146 -17.79 3.79 -25.30
N LEU A 147 -18.29 4.73 -24.49
CA LEU A 147 -17.53 5.35 -23.40
C LEU A 147 -17.15 4.33 -22.31
N ASN A 148 -18.10 3.46 -21.95
CA ASN A 148 -17.92 2.39 -20.96
C ASN A 148 -16.83 1.38 -21.37
N SER A 149 -16.59 1.20 -22.66
CA SER A 149 -15.48 0.40 -23.18
C SER A 149 -14.18 1.20 -23.33
N LEU A 150 -14.27 2.46 -23.77
CA LEU A 150 -13.10 3.31 -24.02
C LEU A 150 -12.31 3.61 -22.74
N ILE A 151 -13.01 3.85 -21.61
CA ILE A 151 -12.35 4.19 -20.34
C ILE A 151 -11.39 3.07 -19.90
N PRO A 152 -11.82 1.79 -19.75
CA PRO A 152 -10.89 0.68 -19.46
C PRO A 152 -9.81 0.47 -20.52
N GLU A 153 -10.12 0.64 -21.81
CA GLU A 153 -9.13 0.51 -22.89
C GLU A 153 -7.98 1.53 -22.75
N CYS A 154 -8.24 2.67 -22.13
CA CYS A 154 -7.26 3.71 -21.86
C CYS A 154 -6.67 3.62 -20.43
N GLY A 155 -6.86 2.51 -19.73
CA GLY A 155 -6.32 2.32 -18.37
C GLY A 155 -7.14 3.00 -17.27
N GLY A 156 -8.35 3.49 -17.56
CA GLY A 156 -9.24 4.06 -16.56
C GLY A 156 -10.10 3.00 -15.87
N VAL A 157 -10.47 3.27 -14.61
CA VAL A 157 -11.39 2.46 -13.82
C VAL A 157 -12.64 3.28 -13.54
N ILE A 158 -13.79 2.76 -13.93
CA ILE A 158 -15.08 3.41 -13.69
C ILE A 158 -15.43 3.29 -12.21
N ASP A 159 -15.73 4.43 -11.58
CA ASP A 159 -16.04 4.55 -10.16
C ASP A 159 -17.56 4.56 -9.94
N ASP A 160 -18.28 5.35 -10.75
CA ASP A 160 -19.74 5.48 -10.66
C ASP A 160 -20.37 5.83 -12.02
N THR A 161 -21.66 5.52 -12.17
CA THR A 161 -22.45 5.93 -13.33
C THR A 161 -23.86 6.33 -12.90
N ASP A 162 -24.19 7.59 -13.17
CA ASP A 162 -25.51 8.16 -12.91
C ASP A 162 -26.34 8.22 -14.20
N PHE A 163 -27.55 7.70 -14.15
CA PHE A 163 -28.49 7.62 -15.26
C PHE A 163 -29.67 8.56 -15.03
N ALA A 164 -29.65 9.69 -15.71
CA ALA A 164 -30.72 10.69 -15.70
C ALA A 164 -31.18 10.96 -17.14
N ASP A 165 -31.54 12.21 -17.45
CA ASP A 165 -31.81 12.65 -18.83
C ASP A 165 -30.59 12.43 -19.75
N THR A 166 -29.39 12.53 -19.17
CA THR A 166 -28.11 12.13 -19.76
C THR A 166 -27.38 11.17 -18.81
N VAL A 167 -26.38 10.47 -19.34
CA VAL A 167 -25.54 9.55 -18.56
C VAL A 167 -24.27 10.26 -18.13
N THR A 168 -24.00 10.27 -16.82
CA THR A 168 -22.75 10.76 -16.25
C THR A 168 -21.90 9.60 -15.81
N VAL A 169 -20.69 9.48 -16.35
CA VAL A 169 -19.71 8.48 -15.94
C VAL A 169 -18.58 9.15 -15.19
N THR A 170 -18.36 8.73 -13.94
CA THR A 170 -17.21 9.14 -13.12
C THR A 170 -16.19 8.01 -13.10
N PHE A 171 -14.92 8.33 -13.35
CA PHE A 171 -13.86 7.34 -13.43
C PHE A 171 -12.53 7.91 -12.99
N LYS A 172 -11.60 7.03 -12.64
CA LYS A 172 -10.24 7.37 -12.25
C LYS A 172 -9.29 6.89 -13.34
N MET A 173 -8.34 7.72 -13.74
CA MET A 173 -7.40 7.40 -14.80
C MET A 173 -6.00 7.85 -14.42
N PRO A 174 -4.93 7.07 -14.69
CA PRO A 174 -3.57 7.52 -14.44
C PRO A 174 -3.33 8.84 -15.17
N THR A 175 -2.69 9.79 -14.50
CA THR A 175 -2.50 11.14 -15.05
C THR A 175 -1.84 11.10 -16.44
N ASP A 176 -0.94 10.14 -16.66
CA ASP A 176 -0.18 9.98 -17.90
C ASP A 176 -1.04 9.45 -19.08
N ASP A 177 -2.21 8.85 -18.80
CA ASP A 177 -3.10 8.26 -19.80
C ASP A 177 -4.22 9.20 -20.25
N VAL A 178 -4.47 10.29 -19.52
CA VAL A 178 -5.58 11.24 -19.77
C VAL A 178 -5.52 11.85 -21.16
N ASP A 179 -4.33 12.27 -21.62
CA ASP A 179 -4.17 12.89 -22.94
C ASP A 179 -4.53 11.94 -24.10
N ASN A 180 -4.23 10.64 -23.93
CA ASN A 180 -4.59 9.62 -24.91
C ASN A 180 -6.10 9.37 -24.92
N PHE A 181 -6.70 9.28 -23.73
CA PHE A 181 -8.13 9.15 -23.57
C PHE A 181 -8.89 10.33 -24.20
N GLU A 182 -8.49 11.58 -23.92
CA GLU A 182 -9.14 12.77 -24.48
C GLU A 182 -9.14 12.76 -26.02
N LYS A 183 -8.00 12.40 -26.64
CA LYS A 183 -7.92 12.26 -28.11
C LYS A 183 -8.90 11.22 -28.64
N LYS A 184 -8.99 10.06 -28.00
CA LYS A 184 -9.95 9.01 -28.40
C LYS A 184 -11.39 9.41 -28.14
N LEU A 185 -11.67 10.12 -27.05
CA LEU A 185 -13.00 10.62 -26.70
C LEU A 185 -13.51 11.64 -27.73
N VAL A 186 -12.67 12.59 -28.13
CA VAL A 186 -12.98 13.55 -29.20
C VAL A 186 -13.29 12.81 -30.51
N ASN A 187 -12.47 11.84 -30.90
CA ASN A 187 -12.70 11.07 -32.12
C ASN A 187 -14.00 10.25 -32.07
N LEU A 188 -14.28 9.58 -30.95
CA LEU A 188 -15.49 8.77 -30.74
C LEU A 188 -16.78 9.60 -30.82
N SER A 189 -16.70 10.84 -30.36
CA SER A 189 -17.84 11.75 -30.22
C SER A 189 -17.95 12.80 -31.33
N PHE A 190 -17.03 12.81 -32.30
CA PHE A 190 -16.88 13.89 -33.29
C PHE A 190 -16.76 15.28 -32.62
N GLY A 191 -16.04 15.34 -31.50
CA GLY A 191 -15.80 16.57 -30.73
C GLY A 191 -16.96 17.02 -29.83
N LYS A 192 -17.99 16.18 -29.62
CA LYS A 192 -19.14 16.52 -28.77
C LYS A 192 -18.91 16.28 -27.29
N LEU A 193 -18.00 15.37 -26.93
CA LEU A 193 -17.71 15.02 -25.54
C LEU A 193 -16.34 15.53 -25.13
N LYS A 194 -16.23 15.89 -23.85
CA LYS A 194 -15.00 16.26 -23.16
C LYS A 194 -15.09 15.74 -21.74
N SER A 195 -13.98 15.31 -21.14
CA SER A 195 -13.97 15.08 -19.70
C SER A 195 -13.78 16.36 -18.90
N GLU A 196 -14.36 16.36 -17.71
CA GLU A 196 -14.16 17.34 -16.67
C GLU A 196 -13.32 16.70 -15.56
N GLU A 197 -12.23 17.36 -15.18
CA GLU A 197 -11.45 16.95 -14.01
C GLU A 197 -12.12 17.47 -12.74
N ILE A 198 -12.44 16.56 -11.84
CA ILE A 198 -13.14 16.85 -10.57
C ILE A 198 -12.28 16.54 -9.34
N GLY A 199 -11.05 16.05 -9.53
CA GLY A 199 -10.10 15.83 -8.44
C GLY A 199 -8.91 14.94 -8.83
N GLU A 200 -8.12 14.59 -7.82
CA GLU A 200 -6.99 13.67 -7.91
C GLU A 200 -6.99 12.72 -6.72
N ALA A 201 -6.56 11.47 -6.94
CA ALA A 201 -6.38 10.47 -5.90
C ALA A 201 -5.26 9.50 -6.27
N PHE A 202 -4.60 8.93 -5.27
CA PHE A 202 -3.75 7.76 -5.50
C PHE A 202 -4.59 6.50 -5.46
N GLU A 203 -4.50 5.67 -6.49
CA GLU A 203 -5.26 4.42 -6.59
C GLU A 203 -4.36 3.24 -6.95
N ALA A 204 -4.73 2.07 -6.44
CA ALA A 204 -4.15 0.81 -6.88
C ALA A 204 -4.76 0.46 -8.24
N MET A 205 -4.01 0.74 -9.31
CA MET A 205 -4.47 0.44 -10.66
C MET A 205 -4.10 -1.01 -11.03
N PRO A 206 -5.01 -1.75 -11.70
CA PRO A 206 -4.80 -3.14 -12.09
C PRO A 206 -3.68 -3.35 -13.11
#